data_AF-A0A370HNI0-F1
#
_entry.id   AF-A0A370HNI0-F1
#
_cell.length_a   1.000
_cell.length_b   1.000
_cell.length_c   1.000
_cell.angle_alpha   90.00
_cell.angle_beta   90.00
_cell.angle_gamma   90.00
#
_symmetry.space_group_name_H-M   'P 1'
#
loop_
_entity.id
_entity.type
_entity.pdbx_description
1 polymer ?
#
loop_
_entity_poly.entity_id
_entity_poly.type
_entity_poly.pdbx_seq_one_letter_code
_entity_poly.pdbx_strand_id
1 'polypeptide(L)'
;MIACSLTQPAPLPRPARKAPLRALAWMGILLALGTPALAIEEPVVWRDPDTGCAYLLGPQGGIAPRYLRDGSPDCPDAKVGSRVIDDTARGLAQGLDALKREVERLRQRFQDPNRQEERL
;
A
#
# COMPACT_ATOMS: atom_id res chain seq x y z
N MET A 1 37.76 57.05 30.33
CA MET A 1 36.77 57.05 31.43
C MET A 1 35.83 55.86 31.24
N ILE A 2 35.40 55.30 32.35
CA ILE A 2 34.93 53.93 32.60
C ILE A 2 33.56 53.66 31.97
N ALA A 3 33.35 52.44 31.44
CA ALA A 3 32.02 51.86 31.33
C ALA A 3 32.08 50.32 31.49
N CYS A 4 31.51 49.87 32.61
CA CYS A 4 31.30 48.51 33.05
C CYS A 4 30.72 47.59 31.95
N SER A 5 31.36 46.44 31.73
CA SER A 5 30.71 45.33 31.02
C SER A 5 29.86 44.55 32.03
N LEU A 6 28.54 44.75 31.94
CA LEU A 6 27.54 44.07 32.76
C LEU A 6 27.61 42.55 32.56
N THR A 7 27.77 41.84 33.68
CA THR A 7 27.38 40.43 33.84
C THR A 7 25.94 40.26 33.36
N GLN A 8 25.75 39.43 32.33
CA GLN A 8 24.43 39.06 31.83
C GLN A 8 23.92 37.84 32.61
N PRO A 9 22.70 37.85 33.16
CA PRO A 9 22.16 36.70 33.89
C PRO A 9 21.85 35.54 32.94
N ALA A 10 22.14 34.32 33.41
CA ALA A 10 21.89 33.07 32.70
C ALA A 10 20.42 32.94 32.24
N PRO A 11 20.15 32.39 31.05
CA PRO A 11 18.79 32.16 30.59
C PRO A 11 18.11 31.04 31.41
N LEU A 12 16.90 31.32 31.89
CA LEU A 12 16.04 30.34 32.56
C LEU A 12 15.73 29.14 31.63
N PRO A 13 15.56 27.92 32.17
CA PRO A 13 15.16 26.76 31.38
C PRO A 13 13.73 26.95 30.83
N ARG A 14 13.57 26.79 29.53
CA ARG A 14 12.26 26.85 28.85
C ARG A 14 11.38 25.68 29.35
N PRO A 15 10.07 25.89 29.57
CA PRO A 15 9.18 24.78 29.89
C PRO A 15 9.12 23.83 28.69
N ALA A 16 9.43 22.55 28.95
CA ALA A 16 9.30 21.47 27.99
C ALA A 16 7.87 21.48 27.43
N ARG A 17 7.72 21.79 26.15
CA ARG A 17 6.47 21.56 25.42
C ARG A 17 6.17 20.08 25.57
N LYS A 18 5.16 19.75 26.38
CA LYS A 18 4.55 18.42 26.40
C LYS A 18 3.97 18.22 25.00
N ALA A 19 4.75 17.59 24.13
CA ALA A 19 4.27 17.17 22.82
C ALA A 19 2.98 16.38 23.08
N PRO A 20 1.88 16.66 22.35
CA PRO A 20 0.63 15.96 22.59
C PRO A 20 0.89 14.48 22.33
N LEU A 21 0.97 13.70 23.41
CA LEU A 21 1.30 12.27 23.40
C LEU A 21 0.46 11.50 22.35
N ARG A 22 -0.75 11.99 22.10
CA ARG A 22 -1.67 11.53 21.06
C ARG A 22 -1.10 11.64 19.65
N ALA A 23 -0.46 12.74 19.27
CA ALA A 23 0.10 12.92 17.93
C ALA A 23 1.29 11.99 17.68
N LEU A 24 2.14 11.78 18.69
CA LEU A 24 3.22 10.77 18.63
C LEU A 24 2.67 9.34 18.54
N ALA A 25 1.58 9.04 19.25
CA ALA A 25 0.94 7.72 19.18
C ALA A 25 0.37 7.43 17.78
N TRP A 26 -0.32 8.39 17.16
CA TRP A 26 -0.83 8.24 15.79
C TRP A 26 0.30 8.10 14.76
N MET A 27 1.39 8.86 14.93
CA MET A 27 2.55 8.76 14.04
C MET A 27 3.28 7.42 14.19
N GLY A 28 3.35 6.86 15.41
CA GLY A 28 3.88 5.51 15.66
C GLY A 28 3.00 4.42 15.05
N ILE A 29 1.68 4.54 15.12
CA ILE A 29 0.73 3.59 14.48
C ILE A 29 0.90 3.62 12.95
N LEU A 30 1.02 4.81 12.35
CA LEU A 30 1.24 4.95 10.91
C LEU A 30 2.60 4.40 10.47
N LEU A 31 3.67 4.58 11.26
CA LEU A 31 4.96 3.96 10.98
C LEU A 31 4.91 2.42 11.13
N ALA A 32 4.18 1.90 12.12
CA ALA A 32 4.01 0.46 12.32
C ALA A 32 3.18 -0.20 11.22
N LEU A 33 2.21 0.51 10.64
CA LEU A 33 1.44 0.06 9.47
C LEU A 33 2.24 0.18 8.15
N GLY A 34 3.27 1.03 8.12
CA GLY A 34 4.04 1.39 6.93
C GLY A 34 5.31 0.57 6.69
N THR A 35 5.65 -0.37 7.56
CA THR A 35 6.73 -1.33 7.31
C THR A 35 6.15 -2.62 6.72
N PRO A 36 6.03 -2.77 5.39
CA PRO A 36 5.98 -4.12 4.85
C PRO A 36 7.32 -4.74 5.23
N ALA A 37 7.25 -5.91 5.84
CA ALA A 37 8.36 -6.73 6.28
C ALA A 37 9.63 -6.52 5.42
N LEU A 38 10.59 -5.78 5.96
CA LEU A 38 11.99 -5.79 5.52
C LEU A 38 12.62 -7.11 6.00
N ALA A 39 12.01 -8.20 5.61
CA ALA A 39 12.51 -9.56 5.72
C ALA A 39 12.14 -10.21 4.39
N ILE A 40 12.74 -9.68 3.32
CA ILE A 40 12.73 -10.31 2.01
C ILE A 40 13.68 -11.50 2.14
N GLU A 41 13.21 -12.60 2.73
CA GLU A 41 13.73 -13.90 2.34
C GLU A 41 13.38 -14.03 0.86
N GLU A 42 14.40 -13.96 0.01
CA GLU A 42 14.21 -14.12 -1.43
C GLU A 42 13.49 -15.46 -1.67
N PRO A 43 12.44 -15.47 -2.51
CA PRO A 43 11.71 -16.69 -2.77
C PRO A 43 12.66 -17.75 -3.31
N VAL A 44 12.72 -18.90 -2.62
CA VAL A 44 13.67 -19.97 -2.94
C VAL A 44 13.13 -20.80 -4.09
N VAL A 45 13.99 -21.14 -5.05
CA VAL A 45 13.61 -22.06 -6.13
C VAL A 45 13.56 -23.48 -5.57
N TRP A 46 12.36 -24.05 -5.51
CA TRP A 46 12.14 -25.44 -5.15
C TRP A 46 11.82 -26.26 -6.39
N ARG A 47 12.34 -27.49 -6.45
CA ARG A 47 12.02 -28.45 -7.51
C ARG A 47 11.15 -29.57 -6.96
N ASP A 48 10.03 -29.79 -7.63
CA ASP A 48 9.17 -30.94 -7.36
C ASP A 48 9.88 -32.24 -7.80
N PRO A 49 10.08 -33.22 -6.90
CA PRO A 49 10.76 -34.47 -7.24
C PRO A 49 9.96 -35.35 -8.21
N ASP A 50 8.63 -35.23 -8.23
CA ASP A 50 7.77 -36.08 -9.05
C ASP A 50 7.68 -35.55 -10.49
N THR A 51 7.66 -34.24 -10.66
CA THR A 51 7.47 -33.58 -11.97
C THR A 51 8.74 -32.92 -12.52
N GLY A 52 9.77 -32.71 -11.69
CA GLY A 52 10.99 -31.98 -12.03
C GLY A 52 10.80 -30.46 -12.18
N CYS A 53 9.59 -29.97 -11.94
CA CYS A 53 9.19 -28.58 -12.13
C CYS A 53 9.78 -27.65 -11.09
N ALA A 54 10.17 -26.45 -11.52
CA ALA A 54 10.68 -25.42 -10.63
C ALA A 54 9.59 -24.42 -10.22
N TYR A 55 9.45 -24.21 -8.93
CA TYR A 55 8.50 -23.29 -8.31
C TYR A 55 9.23 -22.31 -7.39
N LEU A 56 8.60 -21.18 -7.10
CA LEU A 56 9.07 -20.22 -6.11
C LEU A 56 8.38 -20.50 -4.78
N LEU A 57 9.18 -20.78 -3.76
CA LEU A 57 8.74 -20.99 -2.39
C LEU A 57 8.86 -19.67 -1.62
N GLY A 58 7.72 -19.11 -1.22
CA GLY A 58 7.68 -17.95 -0.36
C GLY A 58 8.03 -18.32 1.10
N PRO A 59 8.49 -17.34 1.91
CA PRO A 59 8.93 -17.57 3.28
C PRO A 59 7.83 -18.13 4.20
N GLN A 60 6.57 -17.87 3.86
CA GLN A 60 5.40 -18.38 4.56
C GLN A 60 4.83 -19.68 3.94
N GLY A 61 5.64 -20.41 3.17
CA GLY A 61 5.29 -21.72 2.60
C GLY A 61 4.36 -21.65 1.39
N GLY A 62 4.12 -20.46 0.83
CA GLY A 62 3.36 -20.31 -0.40
C GLY A 62 4.16 -20.82 -1.61
N ILE A 63 3.50 -21.57 -2.51
CA ILE A 63 4.09 -22.04 -3.76
C ILE A 63 3.55 -21.17 -4.90
N ALA A 64 4.45 -20.51 -5.63
CA ALA A 64 4.11 -19.72 -6.81
C ALA A 64 4.76 -20.31 -8.07
N PRO A 65 4.05 -20.30 -9.23
CA PRO A 65 4.64 -20.62 -10.52
C PRO A 65 5.85 -19.74 -10.82
N ARG A 66 6.91 -20.34 -11.36
CA ARG A 66 8.04 -19.59 -11.91
C ARG A 66 7.77 -19.26 -13.38
N TYR A 67 8.06 -18.04 -13.79
CA TYR A 67 7.95 -17.60 -15.17
C TYR A 67 9.33 -17.36 -15.78
N LEU A 68 9.49 -17.75 -17.03
CA LEU A 68 10.65 -17.50 -17.88
C LEU A 68 10.67 -16.03 -18.32
N ARG A 69 11.79 -15.59 -18.92
CA ARG A 69 11.96 -14.21 -19.42
C ARG A 69 10.96 -13.82 -20.50
N ASP A 70 10.46 -14.79 -21.24
CA ASP A 70 9.42 -14.63 -22.26
C ASP A 70 8.00 -14.58 -21.68
N GLY A 71 7.86 -14.68 -20.35
CA GLY A 71 6.57 -14.68 -19.65
C GLY A 71 5.86 -16.02 -19.68
N SER A 72 6.44 -17.07 -20.27
CA SER A 72 5.88 -18.41 -20.22
C SER A 72 6.17 -19.05 -18.84
N PRO A 73 5.26 -19.86 -18.28
CA PRO A 73 5.56 -20.58 -17.05
C PRO A 73 6.65 -21.62 -17.33
N ASP A 74 7.63 -21.70 -16.43
CA ASP A 74 8.74 -22.67 -16.49
C ASP A 74 8.22 -24.11 -16.53
N CYS A 75 7.01 -24.33 -15.98
CA CYS A 75 6.26 -25.57 -16.16
C CYS A 75 4.94 -25.39 -16.92
N PRO A 76 4.68 -26.24 -17.94
CA PRO A 76 3.50 -26.12 -18.78
C PRO A 76 2.19 -26.34 -18.01
N ASP A 77 2.20 -27.14 -16.95
CA ASP A 77 1.02 -27.41 -16.11
C ASP A 77 0.70 -26.30 -15.09
N ALA A 78 1.64 -25.38 -14.83
CA ALA A 78 1.38 -24.24 -13.93
C ALA A 78 0.35 -23.24 -14.51
N LYS A 79 -0.05 -23.41 -15.77
CA LYS A 79 -1.15 -22.67 -16.41
C LYS A 79 -2.48 -22.79 -15.64
N VAL A 80 -2.67 -23.82 -14.83
CA VAL A 80 -3.88 -23.97 -14.00
C VAL A 80 -3.98 -22.83 -12.97
N GLY A 81 -2.86 -22.41 -12.36
CA GLY A 81 -2.83 -21.28 -11.43
C GLY A 81 -2.96 -19.91 -12.12
N SER A 82 -2.43 -19.78 -13.34
CA SER A 82 -2.57 -18.55 -14.15
C SER A 82 -4.02 -18.24 -14.49
N ARG A 83 -4.84 -19.26 -14.81
CA ARG A 83 -6.26 -19.06 -15.13
C ARG A 83 -7.05 -18.45 -13.98
N VAL A 84 -6.79 -18.88 -12.75
CA VAL A 84 -7.47 -18.34 -11.55
C VAL A 84 -7.11 -16.87 -11.33
N ILE A 85 -5.85 -16.49 -11.56
CA ILE A 85 -5.39 -15.10 -11.47
C ILE A 85 -5.98 -14.25 -12.60
N ASP A 86 -6.01 -14.76 -13.83
CA ASP A 86 -6.62 -14.09 -14.98
C ASP A 86 -8.12 -13.84 -14.80
N ASP A 87 -8.86 -14.83 -14.28
CA ASP A 87 -10.29 -14.70 -14.02
C ASP A 87 -10.57 -13.72 -12.87
N THR A 88 -9.73 -13.73 -11.84
CA THR A 88 -9.80 -12.74 -10.74
C THR A 88 -9.50 -11.33 -11.25
N ALA A 89 -8.48 -11.16 -12.09
CA ALA A 89 -8.12 -9.88 -12.69
C ALA A 89 -9.22 -9.33 -13.60
N ARG A 90 -9.87 -10.19 -14.40
CA ARG A 90 -11.04 -9.79 -15.20
C ARG A 90 -12.22 -9.40 -14.32
N GLY A 91 -12.50 -10.15 -13.26
CA GLY A 91 -13.57 -9.81 -12.31
C GLY A 91 -13.34 -8.46 -11.63
N LEU A 92 -12.10 -8.17 -11.23
CA LEU A 92 -11.69 -6.87 -10.68
C LEU A 92 -11.85 -5.73 -11.70
N ALA A 93 -11.40 -5.92 -12.94
CA ALA A 93 -11.53 -4.92 -13.99
C ALA A 93 -13.01 -4.58 -14.26
N GLN A 94 -13.88 -5.60 -14.34
CA GLN A 94 -15.32 -5.41 -14.52
C GLN A 94 -15.96 -4.68 -13.33
N GLY A 95 -15.56 -5.03 -12.10
CA GLY A 95 -16.03 -4.36 -10.88
C GLY A 95 -15.64 -2.88 -10.84
N LEU A 96 -14.42 -2.54 -11.26
CA LEU A 96 -13.94 -1.16 -11.35
C LEU A 96 -14.68 -0.36 -12.43
N ASP A 97 -14.97 -0.97 -13.58
CA ASP A 97 -15.78 -0.33 -14.63
C ASP A 97 -17.23 -0.09 -14.21
N ALA A 98 -17.82 -1.01 -13.44
CA ALA A 98 -19.16 -0.81 -12.86
C ALA A 98 -19.15 0.33 -11.84
N LEU A 99 -18.14 0.35 -10.96
CA LEU A 99 -17.97 1.41 -9.97
C LEU A 99 -17.77 2.78 -10.62
N LYS A 100 -16.93 2.86 -11.67
CA LYS A 100 -16.70 4.10 -12.43
C LYS A 100 -17.99 4.67 -13.01
N ARG A 101 -18.88 3.82 -13.53
CA ARG A 101 -20.18 4.24 -14.07
C ARG A 101 -21.12 4.79 -12.99
N GLU A 102 -21.16 4.15 -11.82
CA GLU A 102 -21.99 4.65 -10.72
C GLU A 102 -21.45 5.96 -10.14
N VAL A 103 -20.13 6.11 -10.04
CA VAL A 103 -19.50 7.38 -9.64
C VAL A 103 -19.84 8.49 -10.63
N GLU A 104 -19.79 8.22 -11.93
CA GLU A 104 -20.15 9.21 -12.95
C GLU A 104 -21.64 9.58 -12.90
N ARG A 105 -22.52 8.60 -12.67
CA ARG A 105 -23.95 8.85 -12.47
C ARG A 105 -24.21 9.71 -11.23
N LEU A 106 -23.53 9.42 -10.12
CA LEU A 106 -23.62 10.25 -8.90
C LEU A 106 -23.11 11.66 -9.18
N ARG A 107 -21.97 11.80 -9.85
CA ARG A 107 -21.39 13.09 -10.21
C ARG A 107 -22.35 13.95 -11.02
N GLN A 108 -22.99 13.37 -12.04
CA GLN A 108 -24.00 14.08 -12.85
C GLN A 108 -25.20 14.53 -12.01
N ARG A 109 -25.65 13.70 -11.05
CA ARG A 109 -26.74 14.05 -10.13
C ARG A 109 -26.40 15.22 -9.21
N PHE A 110 -25.15 15.31 -8.76
CA PHE A 110 -24.68 16.40 -7.88
C PHE A 110 -24.20 17.64 -8.64
N GLN A 111 -23.95 17.54 -9.95
CA GLN A 111 -23.64 18.70 -10.81
C GLN A 111 -24.88 19.40 -11.37
N ASP A 112 -26.08 18.82 -11.21
CA ASP A 112 -27.35 19.44 -11.62
C ASP A 112 -28.27 19.86 -10.44
N PRO A 113 -27.78 20.58 -9.40
CA PRO A 113 -28.63 21.07 -8.32
C PRO A 113 -29.49 22.28 -8.74
N ASN A 114 -29.21 22.92 -9.88
CA ASN A 114 -29.86 24.18 -10.29
C ASN A 114 -31.13 24.01 -11.14
N ARG A 115 -31.53 22.79 -11.51
CA ARG A 115 -32.71 22.57 -12.39
C ARG A 115 -34.04 22.46 -11.63
N GLN A 116 -34.03 22.41 -10.30
CA GLN A 116 -35.25 22.34 -9.48
C GLN A 116 -35.74 23.70 -8.98
N GLU A 117 -34.89 24.74 -8.92
CA GLU A 117 -35.31 26.09 -8.49
C GLU A 117 -36.03 26.90 -9.58
N GLU A 118 -35.89 26.59 -10.88
CA GLU A 118 -36.63 27.28 -11.96
C GLU A 118 -38.07 26.77 -12.19
N ARG A 119 -38.58 25.88 -11.32
CA ARG A 119 -39.96 25.34 -11.40
C ARG A 119 -40.80 25.60 -10.15
N LEU A 120 -40.42 26.55 -9.30
CA LEU A 120 -41.23 27.03 -8.17
C LEU A 120 -41.43 28.55 -8.27
#